data_AF-A0A7S1GNX2-F1
#
_entry.id   AF-A0A7S1GNX2-F1
#
_cell.length_a   1.000
_cell.length_b   1.000
_cell.length_c   1.000
_cell.angle_alpha   90.00
_cell.angle_beta   90.00
_cell.angle_gamma   90.00
#
_symmetry.space_group_name_H-M   'P 1'
#
loop_
_entity.id
_entity.type
_entity.pdbx_description
1 polymer ?
#
loop_
_entity_poly.entity_id
_entity_poly.type
_entity_poly.pdbx_seq_one_letter_code
_entity_poly.pdbx_strand_id
1 'polypeptide(L)'
;LRNHRPKATIIVNSLLPRSTDDDLSWENSVYRTPIVYINKRLECIVRSVPNLEYFDATGLFLDKNGDRIISELMPDGIHPSPQGADVWGTKMAVVIGQLTNHSMTAEYKNLNMRGMEK
;
A
#
# COMPACT_ATOMS: atom_id res chain seq x y z
N LEU A 1 -17.47 1.27 2.61
CA LEU A 1 -17.08 0.50 1.41
C LEU A 1 -17.60 -0.94 1.43
N ARG A 2 -17.18 -1.80 2.37
CA ARG A 2 -17.58 -3.23 2.41
C ARG A 2 -19.10 -3.48 2.39
N ASN A 3 -19.89 -2.70 3.12
CA ASN A 3 -21.36 -2.85 3.12
C ASN A 3 -22.00 -2.59 1.75
N HIS A 4 -21.39 -1.72 0.94
CA HIS A 4 -21.92 -1.31 -0.36
C HIS A 4 -21.27 -2.09 -1.53
N ARG A 5 -20.07 -2.63 -1.33
CA ARG A 5 -19.29 -3.39 -2.31
C ARG A 5 -18.69 -4.64 -1.63
N PRO A 6 -19.51 -5.61 -1.19
CA PRO A 6 -19.05 -6.71 -0.35
C PRO A 6 -18.10 -7.69 -1.06
N LYS A 7 -18.11 -7.71 -2.40
CA LYS A 7 -17.23 -8.54 -3.23
C LYS A 7 -15.93 -7.83 -3.64
N ALA A 8 -15.77 -6.55 -3.34
CA ALA A 8 -14.57 -5.82 -3.74
C ALA A 8 -13.39 -6.20 -2.84
N THR A 9 -12.23 -6.44 -3.44
CA THR A 9 -10.95 -6.43 -2.75
C THR A 9 -10.58 -4.98 -2.44
N ILE A 10 -10.24 -4.69 -1.19
CA ILE A 10 -9.87 -3.35 -0.72
C ILE A 10 -8.39 -3.36 -0.39
N ILE A 11 -7.61 -2.52 -1.07
CA ILE A 11 -6.20 -2.32 -0.74
C ILE A 11 -6.10 -1.12 0.20
N VAL A 12 -5.54 -1.34 1.39
CA VAL A 12 -5.23 -0.31 2.37
C VAL A 12 -3.77 0.07 2.21
N ASN A 13 -3.51 1.30 1.79
CA ASN A 13 -2.15 1.85 1.75
C ASN A 13 -1.67 2.20 3.16
N SER A 14 -0.39 2.01 3.40
CA SER A 14 0.29 2.64 4.54
C SER A 14 0.16 4.16 4.48
N LEU A 15 0.12 4.81 5.64
CA LEU A 15 0.48 6.21 5.73
C LEU A 15 1.95 6.36 5.31
N LEU A 16 2.23 7.35 4.47
CA LEU A 16 3.59 7.63 4.00
C LEU A 16 4.42 8.27 5.11
N PRO A 17 5.77 8.18 5.07
CA PRO A 17 6.64 8.99 5.89
C PRO A 17 6.28 10.47 5.78
N ARG A 18 6.57 11.23 6.83
CA ARG A 18 6.38 12.67 6.83
C ARG A 18 7.45 13.32 7.70
N SER A 19 7.98 14.46 7.27
CA SER A 19 8.81 15.32 8.10
C SER A 19 8.43 16.78 7.89
N THR A 20 8.66 17.59 8.91
CA THR A 20 8.64 19.06 8.84
C THR A 20 10.03 19.64 8.99
N ASP A 21 11.04 18.79 9.12
CA ASP A 21 12.43 19.20 9.28
C ASP A 21 13.00 19.56 7.91
N ASP A 22 13.80 20.63 7.85
CA ASP A 22 14.42 21.11 6.61
C ASP A 22 15.36 20.05 5.99
N ASP A 23 15.89 19.14 6.82
CA ASP A 23 16.76 18.06 6.38
C ASP A 23 15.98 16.79 5.96
N LEU A 24 14.65 16.81 6.05
CA LEU A 24 13.78 15.69 5.72
C LEU A 24 14.10 14.40 6.51
N SER A 25 14.60 14.53 7.75
CA SER A 25 14.82 13.39 8.63
C SER A 25 13.51 12.64 8.87
N TRP A 26 13.49 11.35 8.56
CA TRP A 26 12.39 10.46 8.95
C TRP A 26 12.65 9.89 10.33
N GLU A 27 13.88 9.45 10.61
CA GLU A 27 14.27 8.85 11.89
C GLU A 27 13.90 9.74 13.08
N ASN A 28 14.14 11.05 12.95
CA ASN A 28 13.88 12.04 14.00
C ASN A 28 12.52 12.74 13.89
N SER A 29 11.72 12.42 12.88
CA SER A 29 10.42 13.06 12.68
C SER A 29 9.48 12.80 13.84
N VAL A 30 8.85 13.87 14.35
CA VAL A 30 7.79 13.79 15.36
C VAL A 30 6.58 12.96 14.91
N TYR A 31 6.43 12.77 13.59
CA TYR A 31 5.37 11.96 13.00
C TYR A 31 5.72 10.48 12.89
N ARG A 32 6.99 10.10 13.09
CA ARG A 32 7.44 8.71 12.89
C ARG A 32 6.71 7.73 13.80
N THR A 33 6.75 7.97 15.10
CA THR A 33 6.10 7.10 16.09
C THR A 33 4.60 6.90 15.81
N PRO A 34 3.77 7.96 15.63
CA PRO A 34 2.36 7.75 15.35
C PRO A 34 2.11 7.07 14.00
N ILE A 35 2.86 7.40 12.94
CA ILE A 35 2.69 6.77 11.62
C ILE A 35 3.05 5.28 11.68
N VAL A 36 4.19 4.91 12.27
CA VAL A 36 4.60 3.51 12.43
C VAL A 36 3.57 2.73 13.25
N TYR A 37 3.07 3.32 14.33
CA TYR A 37 2.02 2.71 15.13
C TYR A 37 0.74 2.48 14.32
N ILE A 38 0.25 3.49 13.60
CA ILE A 38 -0.96 3.37 12.77
C ILE A 38 -0.76 2.32 11.67
N ASN A 39 0.36 2.36 10.95
CA ASN A 39 0.67 1.41 9.89
C ASN A 39 0.67 -0.04 10.40
N LYS A 40 1.31 -0.30 11.53
CA LYS A 40 1.29 -1.62 12.18
C LYS A 40 -0.12 -2.06 12.57
N ARG A 41 -0.96 -1.14 13.06
CA ARG A 41 -2.36 -1.43 13.41
C ARG A 41 -3.20 -1.70 12.17
N LEU A 42 -3.03 -0.94 11.10
CA LEU A 42 -3.70 -1.16 9.81
C LEU A 42 -3.35 -2.53 9.24
N GLU A 43 -2.07 -2.88 9.20
CA GLU A 43 -1.62 -4.19 8.74
C GLU A 43 -2.24 -5.32 9.57
N CYS A 44 -2.24 -5.21 10.89
CA CYS A 44 -2.88 -6.19 11.78
C CYS A 44 -4.37 -6.36 11.49
N ILE A 45 -5.10 -5.26 11.29
CA ILE A 45 -6.53 -5.30 10.97
C ILE A 45 -6.74 -5.99 9.63
N VAL A 46 -6.00 -5.59 8.61
CA VAL A 46 -6.09 -6.17 7.26
C VAL A 46 -5.88 -7.67 7.26
N ARG A 47 -4.86 -8.17 7.98
CA ARG A 47 -4.58 -9.62 8.10
C ARG A 47 -5.71 -10.42 8.73
N SER A 48 -6.58 -9.79 9.51
CA SER A 48 -7.70 -10.44 10.19
C SER A 48 -9.03 -10.36 9.43
N VAL A 49 -9.07 -9.63 8.31
CA VAL A 49 -10.31 -9.33 7.60
C VAL A 49 -10.23 -9.84 6.16
N PRO A 50 -11.20 -10.67 5.71
CA PRO A 50 -11.20 -11.17 4.34
C PRO A 50 -11.40 -10.04 3.33
N ASN A 51 -10.80 -10.22 2.15
CA ASN A 51 -10.84 -9.29 1.01
C ASN A 51 -10.19 -7.92 1.28
N LEU A 52 -9.32 -7.84 2.29
CA LEU A 52 -8.47 -6.68 2.52
C LEU A 52 -7.02 -7.07 2.24
N GLU A 53 -6.28 -6.16 1.61
CA GLU A 53 -4.86 -6.31 1.32
C GLU A 53 -4.11 -5.08 1.83
N TYR A 54 -2.91 -5.27 2.36
CA TYR A 54 -2.09 -4.18 2.90
C TYR A 54 -0.94 -3.90 1.94
N PHE A 55 -0.79 -2.64 1.55
CA PHE A 55 0.32 -2.20 0.72
C PHE A 55 1.18 -1.20 1.50
N ASP A 56 2.36 -1.66 1.91
CA ASP A 56 3.35 -0.82 2.55
C ASP A 56 4.16 -0.06 1.50
N ALA A 57 3.88 1.23 1.39
CA ALA A 57 4.56 2.15 0.51
C ALA A 57 5.69 2.92 1.21
N THR A 58 5.93 2.69 2.51
CA THR A 58 6.89 3.46 3.32
C THR A 58 8.26 3.50 2.69
N GLY A 59 8.80 2.32 2.33
CA GLY A 59 10.13 2.19 1.74
C GLY A 59 10.28 2.77 0.34
N LEU A 60 9.20 3.17 -0.33
CA LEU A 60 9.29 3.84 -1.64
C LEU A 60 9.77 5.28 -1.53
N PHE A 61 9.58 5.91 -0.36
CA PHE A 61 9.85 7.32 -0.12
C PHE A 61 11.05 7.55 0.81
N LEU A 62 11.64 6.47 1.34
CA LEU A 62 12.82 6.55 2.17
C LEU A 62 14.07 6.21 1.38
N ASP A 63 15.19 6.80 1.79
CA ASP A 63 16.49 6.43 1.26
C ASP A 63 16.85 4.98 1.58
N LYS A 64 18.04 4.57 1.11
CA LYS A 64 18.55 3.20 1.22
C LYS A 64 18.74 2.75 2.67
N ASN A 65 18.99 3.69 3.57
CA ASN A 65 19.21 3.43 4.98
C ASN A 65 17.88 3.41 5.76
N GLY A 66 16.86 4.07 5.20
CA GLY A 66 15.55 4.19 5.82
C GLY A 66 15.44 5.37 6.79
N ASP A 67 16.40 6.30 6.76
CA ASP A 67 16.53 7.34 7.79
C ASP A 67 16.02 8.71 7.33
N ARG A 68 15.95 8.93 6.01
CA ARG A 68 15.54 10.20 5.40
C ARG A 68 14.51 10.00 4.31
N ILE A 69 13.67 11.01 4.12
CA ILE A 69 12.74 11.08 3.01
C ILE A 69 13.50 11.54 1.76
N ILE A 70 13.26 10.88 0.62
CA ILE A 70 13.86 11.24 -0.66
C ILE A 70 13.23 12.55 -1.16
N SER A 71 14.00 13.64 -1.17
CA SER A 71 13.56 14.97 -1.57
C SER A 71 12.94 15.04 -2.97
N GLU A 72 13.45 14.25 -3.91
CA GLU A 72 12.96 14.18 -5.28
C GLU A 72 11.53 13.60 -5.35
N LEU A 73 11.19 12.73 -4.40
CA LEU A 73 9.89 12.07 -4.33
C LEU A 73 8.91 12.82 -3.43
N MET A 74 9.38 13.53 -2.41
CA MET A 74 8.58 14.37 -1.52
C MET A 74 9.32 15.66 -1.13
N PRO A 75 9.28 16.70 -1.97
CA PRO A 75 10.15 17.88 -1.82
C PRO A 75 9.84 18.74 -0.61
N ASP A 76 8.61 18.68 -0.09
CA ASP A 76 8.19 19.40 1.11
C ASP A 76 8.09 18.49 2.35
N GLY A 77 8.56 17.24 2.24
CA GLY A 77 8.48 16.25 3.33
C GLY A 77 7.08 15.73 3.61
N ILE A 78 6.08 16.05 2.79
CA ILE A 78 4.67 15.72 3.02
C ILE A 78 4.00 15.13 1.78
N HIS A 79 4.09 15.83 0.66
CA HIS A 79 3.35 15.52 -0.55
C HIS A 79 4.27 14.87 -1.59
N PRO A 80 3.84 13.77 -2.23
CA PRO A 80 4.56 13.25 -3.37
C PRO A 80 4.70 14.28 -4.48
N SER A 81 5.91 14.39 -5.05
CA SER A 81 6.12 15.07 -6.34
C SER A 81 5.44 14.28 -7.47
N PRO A 82 5.38 14.82 -8.70
CA PRO A 82 4.95 14.03 -9.86
C PRO A 82 5.72 12.70 -9.99
N GLN A 83 7.04 12.73 -9.80
CA GLN A 83 7.87 11.52 -9.80
C GLN A 83 7.54 10.58 -8.64
N GLY A 84 7.30 11.12 -7.44
CA GLY A 84 6.85 10.33 -6.28
C GLY A 84 5.51 9.65 -6.52
N ALA A 85 4.56 10.36 -7.12
CA ALA A 85 3.27 9.83 -7.50
C ALA A 85 3.39 8.72 -8.56
N ASP A 86 4.27 8.88 -9.56
CA ASP A 86 4.53 7.86 -10.58
C ASP A 86 5.15 6.59 -10.01
N VAL A 87 6.14 6.72 -9.12
CA VAL A 87 6.76 5.58 -8.41
C VAL A 87 5.71 4.83 -7.59
N TRP A 88 4.91 5.56 -6.81
CA TRP A 88 3.87 4.98 -5.97
C TRP A 88 2.77 4.30 -6.80
N GLY A 89 2.26 4.99 -7.83
CA GLY A 89 1.23 4.50 -8.72
C GLY A 89 1.66 3.26 -9.50
N THR A 90 2.90 3.24 -9.99
CA THR A 90 3.47 2.08 -10.71
C THR A 90 3.53 0.85 -9.81
N LYS A 91 3.98 1.00 -8.57
CA LYS A 91 4.01 -0.11 -7.61
C LYS A 91 2.62 -0.59 -7.23
N MET A 92 1.68 0.33 -7.04
CA MET A 92 0.28 -0.01 -6.77
C MET A 92 -0.37 -0.74 -7.95
N ALA A 93 -0.09 -0.34 -9.20
CA ALA A 93 -0.59 -1.02 -10.40
C ALA A 93 -0.11 -2.48 -10.48
N VAL A 94 1.15 -2.75 -10.09
CA VAL A 94 1.67 -4.13 -10.01
C VAL A 94 0.89 -4.96 -8.99
N VAL A 95 0.65 -4.43 -7.78
CA VAL A 95 -0.12 -5.12 -6.73
C VAL A 95 -1.55 -5.41 -7.21
N ILE A 96 -2.21 -4.42 -7.83
CA ILE A 96 -3.55 -4.60 -8.40
C ILE A 96 -3.54 -5.70 -9.47
N GLY A 97 -2.57 -5.70 -10.38
CA GLY A 97 -2.43 -6.71 -11.43
C GLY A 97 -2.22 -8.12 -10.89
N GLN A 98 -1.48 -8.27 -9.78
CA GLN A 98 -1.33 -9.56 -9.11
C GLN A 98 -2.67 -10.04 -8.55
N LEU A 99 -3.43 -9.18 -7.88
CA LEU A 99 -4.71 -9.54 -7.27
C LEU A 99 -5.79 -9.89 -8.30
N THR A 100 -5.83 -9.17 -9.42
CA THR A 100 -6.79 -9.45 -10.51
C THR A 100 -6.44 -10.74 -11.25
N ASN A 101 -5.15 -11.03 -11.49
CA ASN A 101 -4.72 -12.28 -12.11
C ASN A 101 -4.90 -13.49 -11.18
N HIS A 102 -4.69 -13.35 -9.87
CA HIS A 102 -5.02 -14.41 -8.90
C HIS A 102 -6.53 -14.70 -8.88
N SER A 103 -7.36 -13.65 -8.93
CA SER A 103 -8.82 -13.78 -8.98
C SER A 103 -9.30 -14.52 -10.24
N MET A 104 -8.67 -14.26 -11.39
CA MET A 104 -8.96 -14.99 -12.64
C MET A 104 -8.67 -16.50 -12.50
N THR A 105 -7.55 -16.91 -11.90
CA THR A 105 -7.24 -18.34 -11.75
C THR A 105 -8.18 -19.09 -10.79
N ALA A 106 -8.63 -18.44 -9.72
CA ALA A 106 -9.57 -19.02 -8.76
C ALA A 106 -11.00 -19.14 -9.32
N GLU A 107 -11.43 -18.15 -10.11
CA GLU A 107 -12.74 -18.17 -10.77
C GLU A 107 -12.77 -19.15 -11.95
N TYR A 108 -11.70 -19.22 -12.77
CA TYR A 108 -11.57 -20.21 -13.85
C TYR A 108 -11.52 -21.66 -13.35
N LYS A 109 -10.85 -21.94 -12.23
CA LYS A 109 -10.85 -23.30 -11.64
C LYS A 109 -12.25 -23.71 -11.17
N ASN A 110 -13.02 -22.79 -10.60
CA ASN A 110 -14.39 -23.07 -10.15
C ASN A 110 -15.40 -23.19 -11.29
N LEU A 111 -15.20 -22.47 -12.41
CA LEU A 111 -16.02 -22.62 -13.62
C LEU A 111 -15.74 -23.93 -14.35
N ASN A 112 -14.47 -24.35 -14.45
CA ASN A 112 -14.11 -25.62 -15.11
C ASN A 112 -14.52 -26.86 -14.31
N MET A 113 -14.59 -26.81 -12.98
CA MET A 113 -15.10 -27.96 -12.20
C MET A 113 -16.63 -28.13 -12.30
N ARG A 114 -17.40 -27.04 -12.44
CA ARG A 114 -18.86 -27.13 -12.65
C ARG A 114 -19.26 -27.49 -14.08
N GLY A 115 -18.36 -27.29 -15.04
CA GLY A 115 -18.55 -27.67 -16.45
C GLY A 115 -18.25 -29.14 -16.76
N MET A 116 -17.70 -29.89 -15.80
CA MET A 116 -17.36 -31.32 -15.95
C MET A 116 -18.32 -32.27 -15.21
N GLU A 117 -19.36 -31.75 -14.53
CA GLU A 117 -20.40 -32.53 -13.85
C GLU A 117 -21.72 -32.62 -14.67
N LYS A 118 -21.65 -32.55 -16.00
CA LYS A 118 -22.79 -32.81 -16.89
C LYS A 118 -22.45 -33.79 -17.99
#